data_AF-A0A3A3HHT4-F1
#
_entry.id   AF-A0A3A3HHT4-F1
#
_cell.length_a   1.000
_cell.length_b   1.000
_cell.length_c   1.000
_cell.angle_alpha   90.00
_cell.angle_beta   90.00
_cell.angle_gamma   90.00
#
_symmetry.space_group_name_H-M   'P 1'
#
loop_
_entity.id
_entity.type
_entity.pdbx_description
1 polymer ?
#
loop_
_entity_poly.entity_id
_entity_poly.type
_entity_poly.pdbx_seq_one_letter_code
_entity_poly.pdbx_strand_id
1 'polypeptide(L)'
;MLTLAGMLVGGYLLKGPQEAESASAPVNARPVAQETYRLVHAIGNAEKVSAKRLSKGECEGRKKDMAIVAVALRSGGSVTCLPDSLFSD
;
A
#
# COMPACT_ATOMS: atom_id res chain seq x y z
N MET A 1 38.33 -46.32 8.10
CA MET A 1 38.83 -45.03 7.57
C MET A 1 37.71 -44.01 7.68
N LEU A 2 37.93 -42.95 8.46
CA LEU A 2 37.13 -41.72 8.51
C LEU A 2 37.28 -40.95 7.19
N THR A 3 36.22 -40.34 6.67
CA THR A 3 36.15 -38.87 6.56
C THR A 3 34.73 -38.40 6.19
N LEU A 4 34.20 -37.55 7.09
CA LEU A 4 33.10 -36.62 6.86
C LEU A 4 33.52 -35.59 5.80
N ALA A 5 32.64 -35.32 4.84
CA ALA A 5 32.52 -34.05 4.13
C ALA A 5 31.01 -33.87 3.91
N GLY A 6 30.35 -32.77 4.20
CA GLY A 6 30.75 -31.40 4.48
C GLY A 6 29.54 -30.56 4.05
N MET A 7 28.94 -29.86 4.99
CA MET A 7 27.70 -29.10 4.82
C MET A 7 27.84 -27.95 3.81
N LEU A 8 26.83 -27.75 2.96
CA LEU A 8 26.43 -26.46 2.38
C LEU A 8 24.90 -26.43 2.37
N VAL A 9 24.26 -25.78 3.35
CA VAL A 9 23.98 -24.34 3.41
C VAL A 9 23.09 -23.91 2.24
N GLY A 10 21.82 -23.67 2.55
CA GLY A 10 20.86 -23.09 1.60
C GLY A 10 19.46 -23.00 2.19
N GLY A 11 19.37 -22.68 3.48
CA GLY A 11 18.10 -22.46 4.16
C GLY A 11 17.36 -21.26 3.56
N TYR A 12 16.11 -21.51 3.19
CA TYR A 12 15.06 -20.56 2.91
C TYR A 12 15.13 -19.33 3.83
N LEU A 13 15.29 -18.13 3.26
CA LEU A 13 14.76 -16.93 3.88
C LEU A 13 14.18 -15.97 2.84
N LEU A 14 12.86 -15.95 2.84
CA LEU A 14 11.98 -14.99 2.20
C LEU A 14 12.41 -13.57 2.57
N LYS A 15 12.87 -12.81 1.58
CA LYS A 15 13.09 -11.37 1.66
C LYS A 15 11.72 -10.67 1.64
N GLY A 16 11.08 -10.61 2.81
CA GLY A 16 9.91 -9.74 3.03
C GLY A 16 10.35 -8.26 3.07
N PRO A 17 9.47 -7.32 2.68
CA PRO A 17 9.73 -5.89 2.82
C PRO A 17 9.83 -5.50 4.29
N GLN A 18 10.88 -4.74 4.62
CA GLN A 18 11.09 -4.13 5.93
C GLN A 18 9.95 -3.14 6.21
N GLU A 19 9.01 -3.58 7.02
CA GLU A 19 8.17 -2.71 7.82
C GLU A 19 8.73 -2.73 9.24
N ALA A 20 8.80 -1.56 9.85
CA ALA A 20 9.25 -1.23 11.20
C ALA A 20 10.78 -1.24 11.44
N GLU A 21 11.35 -0.06 11.66
CA GLU A 21 11.61 0.40 13.04
C GLU A 21 12.15 1.84 13.00
N SER A 22 11.28 2.82 13.31
CA SER A 22 11.72 4.18 13.59
C SER A 22 11.44 4.44 15.07
N ALA A 23 12.47 4.22 15.90
CA ALA A 23 12.47 4.66 17.28
C ALA A 23 12.51 6.19 17.33
N SER A 24 11.53 6.81 17.97
CA SER A 24 11.59 8.21 18.41
C SER A 24 10.65 8.44 19.59
N ALA A 25 11.17 9.14 20.59
CA ALA A 25 10.67 9.43 21.95
C ALA A 25 9.19 9.83 22.07
N PRO A 26 8.59 9.76 23.29
CA PRO A 26 7.22 10.20 23.52
C PRO A 26 7.11 11.73 23.36
N VAL A 27 6.80 12.18 22.14
CA VAL A 27 6.33 13.54 21.88
C VAL A 27 4.86 13.60 22.21
N ASN A 28 4.53 14.47 23.16
CA ASN A 28 3.21 14.93 23.56
C ASN A 28 2.14 14.73 22.45
N ALA A 29 1.36 13.66 22.58
CA ALA A 29 0.42 13.22 21.55
C ALA A 29 -0.77 14.19 21.49
N ARG A 30 -0.66 15.22 20.65
CA ARG A 30 -1.86 15.87 20.09
C ARG A 30 -2.63 14.76 19.37
N PRO A 31 -3.96 14.68 19.49
CA PRO A 31 -4.73 13.74 18.68
C PRO A 31 -4.45 14.05 17.21
N VAL A 32 -3.67 13.18 16.57
CA VAL A 32 -3.46 13.21 15.13
C VAL A 32 -4.83 12.93 14.56
N ALA A 33 -5.48 13.97 14.01
CA ALA A 33 -6.71 13.78 13.24
C ALA A 33 -6.41 12.65 12.26
N GLN A 34 -7.13 11.53 12.38
CA GLN A 34 -6.87 10.37 11.53
C GLN A 34 -7.16 10.80 10.09
N GLU A 35 -6.09 10.96 9.31
CA GLU A 35 -6.20 11.40 7.92
C GLU A 35 -6.91 10.29 7.15
N THR A 36 -8.03 10.64 6.53
CA THR A 36 -8.78 9.73 5.67
C THR A 36 -8.42 9.94 4.21
N TYR A 37 -8.62 8.92 3.40
CA TYR A 37 -8.23 8.87 2.00
C TYR A 37 -9.44 8.57 1.10
N ARG A 38 -9.38 9.11 -0.12
CA ARG A 38 -10.29 8.80 -1.22
C ARG A 38 -9.55 8.01 -2.27
N LEU A 39 -10.24 7.00 -2.81
CA LEU A 39 -9.79 6.24 -3.97
C LEU A 39 -10.38 6.91 -5.21
N VAL A 40 -9.53 7.50 -6.03
CA VAL A 40 -9.92 8.17 -7.27
C VAL A 40 -9.52 7.32 -8.46
N HIS A 41 -10.44 7.11 -9.39
CA HIS A 41 -10.19 6.45 -10.65
C HIS A 41 -10.34 7.46 -11.78
N ALA A 42 -9.28 7.66 -12.55
CA ALA A 42 -9.27 8.50 -13.73
C ALA A 42 -9.24 7.62 -14.99
N ILE A 43 -10.19 7.82 -15.90
CA ILE A 43 -10.26 7.15 -17.21
C ILE A 43 -10.40 8.23 -18.28
N GLY A 44 -9.37 8.39 -19.12
CA GLY A 44 -9.33 9.48 -20.10
C GLY A 44 -9.35 10.84 -19.40
N ASN A 45 -10.32 11.69 -19.73
CA ASN A 45 -10.51 13.02 -19.13
C ASN A 45 -11.54 13.04 -17.99
N ALA A 46 -12.01 11.87 -17.55
CA ALA A 46 -13.00 11.74 -16.49
C ALA A 46 -12.34 11.22 -15.21
N GLU A 47 -12.55 11.92 -14.11
CA GLU A 47 -12.15 11.50 -12.78
C GLU A 47 -13.38 11.16 -11.95
N LYS A 48 -13.32 10.03 -11.24
CA LYS A 48 -14.40 9.58 -10.36
C LYS A 48 -13.86 9.13 -9.03
N VAL A 49 -14.51 9.57 -7.95
CA VAL A 49 -14.27 9.04 -6.61
C VAL A 49 -14.98 7.68 -6.49
N SER A 50 -14.21 6.62 -6.36
CA SER A 50 -14.70 5.24 -6.21
C SER A 50 -15.00 4.89 -4.75
N ALA A 51 -14.28 5.50 -3.80
CA ALA A 51 -14.50 5.35 -2.35
C ALA A 51 -13.98 6.57 -1.59
N LYS A 52 -14.56 6.87 -0.42
CA LYS A 52 -14.18 7.98 0.48
C LYS A 52 -13.90 7.45 1.90
N ARG A 53 -13.29 8.29 2.74
CA ARG A 53 -13.12 8.06 4.18
C ARG A 53 -12.36 6.76 4.55
N LEU A 54 -11.45 6.32 3.68
CA LEU A 54 -10.65 5.12 3.91
C LEU A 54 -9.45 5.41 4.80
N SER A 55 -8.96 4.43 5.55
CA SER A 55 -7.58 4.50 6.04
C SER A 55 -6.59 4.38 4.88
N LYS A 56 -5.33 4.80 5.09
CA LYS A 56 -4.29 4.70 4.07
C LYS A 56 -4.09 3.25 3.58
N GLY A 57 -4.05 2.30 4.51
CA GLY A 57 -3.87 0.88 4.20
C GLY A 57 -5.03 0.31 3.39
N GLU A 58 -6.27 0.64 3.76
CA GLU A 58 -7.45 0.23 2.99
C GLU A 58 -7.48 0.83 1.59
N CYS A 59 -7.08 2.11 1.44
CA CYS A 59 -7.02 2.74 0.14
C CYS A 59 -6.01 2.06 -0.78
N GLU A 60 -4.77 1.84 -0.32
CA GLU A 60 -3.74 1.18 -1.13
C GLU A 60 -4.07 -0.29 -1.43
N GLY A 61 -4.74 -0.99 -0.52
CA GLY A 61 -5.28 -2.33 -0.78
C GLY A 61 -6.26 -2.32 -1.95
N ARG A 62 -7.30 -1.47 -1.87
CA ARG A 62 -8.32 -1.35 -2.92
C ARG A 62 -7.75 -0.86 -4.25
N LYS A 63 -6.73 0.00 -4.23
CA LYS A 63 -6.02 0.45 -5.43
C LYS A 63 -5.36 -0.72 -6.16
N LYS A 64 -4.70 -1.63 -5.44
CA LYS A 64 -4.10 -2.84 -6.03
C LYS A 64 -5.16 -3.74 -6.65
N ASP A 65 -6.27 -3.96 -5.94
CA ASP A 65 -7.38 -4.75 -6.46
C ASP A 65 -7.96 -4.15 -7.74
N MET A 66 -8.20 -2.84 -7.74
CA MET A 66 -8.69 -2.13 -8.92
C MET A 66 -7.70 -2.14 -10.08
N ALA A 67 -6.39 -2.10 -9.82
CA ALA A 67 -5.39 -2.21 -10.87
C ALA A 67 -5.44 -3.59 -11.56
N ILE A 68 -5.63 -4.67 -10.80
CA ILE A 68 -5.80 -6.02 -11.34
C ILE A 68 -7.06 -6.08 -12.23
N VAL A 69 -8.18 -5.55 -11.75
CA VAL A 69 -9.44 -5.50 -12.51
C VAL A 69 -9.27 -4.67 -13.78
N ALA A 70 -8.58 -3.53 -13.71
CA ALA A 70 -8.37 -2.66 -14.86
C ALA A 70 -7.55 -3.34 -15.96
N VAL A 71 -6.50 -4.09 -15.58
CA VAL A 71 -5.70 -4.91 -16.50
C VAL A 71 -6.56 -6.02 -17.12
N ALA A 72 -7.34 -6.74 -16.30
CA ALA A 72 -8.18 -7.83 -16.77
C ALA A 72 -9.25 -7.37 -17.78
N LEU A 73 -9.84 -6.19 -17.55
CA LEU A 73 -10.84 -5.59 -18.43
C LEU A 73 -10.24 -4.81 -19.60
N ARG A 74 -8.90 -4.70 -19.66
CA ARG A 74 -8.18 -3.81 -20.59
C ARG A 74 -8.73 -2.38 -20.57
N SER A 75 -9.26 -1.95 -19.43
CA SER A 75 -9.71 -0.58 -19.22
C SER A 75 -8.48 0.27 -18.94
N GLY A 76 -8.20 1.25 -19.80
CA GLY A 76 -7.17 2.25 -19.54
C GLY A 76 -7.55 3.13 -18.34
N GLY A 77 -6.57 3.84 -17.78
CA GLY A 77 -6.78 4.76 -16.66
C GLY A 77 -5.76 4.61 -15.55
N SER A 78 -5.95 5.38 -14.48
CA SER A 78 -5.13 5.33 -13.28
C SER A 78 -5.98 5.37 -12.02
N VAL A 79 -5.59 4.60 -11.02
CA VAL A 79 -6.23 4.60 -9.69
C VAL A 79 -5.25 5.17 -8.66
N THR A 80 -5.68 6.21 -7.96
CA THR A 80 -4.85 6.97 -7.03
C THR A 80 -5.52 7.09 -5.67
N CYS A 81 -4.72 7.00 -4.60
CA CYS A 81 -5.14 7.28 -3.24
C CYS A 81 -4.74 8.71 -2.87
N LEU A 82 -5.73 9.54 -2.56
CA LEU A 82 -5.53 10.95 -2.22
C LEU A 82 -6.12 11.25 -0.83
N PRO A 83 -5.42 12.00 0.03
CA PRO A 83 -5.98 12.38 1.32
C PRO A 83 -7.21 13.28 1.15
N ASP A 84 -8.20 13.14 2.04
CA ASP A 84 -9.45 13.90 2.04
C ASP A 84 -9.21 15.42 2.13
N SER A 85 -8.08 15.83 2.72
CA SER A 85 -7.67 17.24 2.85
C SER A 85 -7.43 17.95 1.51
N LEU A 86 -7.24 17.21 0.41
CA LEU A 86 -7.10 17.77 -0.93
C LEU A 86 -8.44 18.07 -1.63
N PHE A 87 -9.55 17.65 -1.03
CA PHE A 87 -10.88 17.83 -1.61
C PHE A 87 -11.63 18.93 -0.85
N SER A 88 -12.17 19.91 -1.59
CA SER A 88 -12.94 21.03 -1.04
C SER A 88 -14.46 20.79 -1.05
N ASP A 89 -14.87 19.52 -1.10
CA ASP A 89 -16.28 19.06 -1.11
C ASP A 89 -16.99 19.29 0.23
#